data_AF-A0A2N2DN74-F1
#
_entry.id   AF-A0A2N2DN74-F1
#
_cell.length_a   1.000
_cell.length_b   1.000
_cell.length_c   1.000
_cell.angle_alpha   90.00
_cell.angle_beta   90.00
_cell.angle_gamma   90.00
#
_symmetry.space_group_name_H-M   'P 1'
#
loop_
_entity.id
_entity.type
_entity.pdbx_description
1 polymer ?
#
loop_
_entity_poly.entity_id
_entity_poly.type
_entity_poly.pdbx_seq_one_letter_code
_entity_poly.pdbx_strand_id
1 'polypeptide(L)' 'MTKRISTLELKEKKQKGEKITMLTAYDYSQAKIVDEAGIDMILVGDSLG' A
#
# COMPACT_ATOMS: atom_id res chain seq x y z
N MET A 1 -9.42 12.45 -1.67
CA MET A 1 -9.66 11.05 -1.27
C MET A 1 -8.87 10.17 -2.20
N THR A 2 -7.84 9.54 -1.67
CA THR A 2 -7.03 8.51 -2.31
C THR A 2 -7.92 7.31 -2.68
N LYS A 3 -7.67 6.72 -3.85
CA LYS A 3 -8.50 5.64 -4.40
C LYS A 3 -8.32 4.39 -3.54
N ARG A 4 -9.41 3.75 -3.12
CA ARG A 4 -9.35 2.48 -2.38
C ARG A 4 -8.77 1.39 -3.28
N ILE A 5 -7.63 0.82 -2.86
CA ILE A 5 -6.99 -0.31 -3.54
C ILE A 5 -7.58 -1.64 -3.06
N SER A 6 -7.90 -2.51 -4.01
CA SER A 6 -8.44 -3.85 -3.79
C SER A 6 -7.51 -4.94 -4.34
N THR A 7 -7.72 -6.19 -3.92
CA THR A 7 -6.95 -7.35 -4.41
C THR A 7 -7.14 -7.59 -5.91
N LEU A 8 -8.29 -7.22 -6.47
CA LEU A 8 -8.55 -7.29 -7.91
C LEU A 8 -7.65 -6.32 -8.67
N GLU A 9 -7.53 -5.08 -8.20
CA GLU A 9 -6.67 -4.08 -8.83
C GLU A 9 -5.20 -4.48 -8.77
N LEU A 10 -4.72 -5.04 -7.65
CA LEU A 10 -3.36 -5.56 -7.54
C LEU A 10 -3.09 -6.68 -8.57
N LYS A 11 -4.07 -7.56 -8.79
CA LYS A 11 -3.98 -8.62 -9.81
C LYS A 11 -3.93 -8.02 -11.22
N GLU A 12 -4.72 -6.99 -11.51
CA GLU A 12 -4.70 -6.29 -12.79
C GLU A 12 -3.38 -5.56 -13.02
N LYS A 13 -2.84 -4.85 -12.01
CA LYS A 13 -1.52 -4.19 -12.09
C LYS A 13 -0.43 -5.20 -12.46
N LYS A 14 -0.43 -6.37 -11.81
CA LYS A 14 0.49 -7.47 -12.12
C LYS A 14 0.33 -7.96 -13.56
N GLN A 15 -0.89 -8.14 -14.05
CA GLN A 15 -1.15 -8.58 -15.44
C GLN A 15 -0.68 -7.56 -16.47
N LYS A 16 -0.80 -6.26 -16.16
CA LYS A 16 -0.34 -5.15 -16.99
C LYS A 16 1.17 -4.89 -16.90
N GLY A 17 1.88 -5.58 -16.00
CA GLY A 17 3.30 -5.33 -15.74
C GLY A 17 3.58 -4.03 -14.97
N GLU A 18 2.55 -3.41 -14.40
CA GLU A 18 2.67 -2.24 -13.55
C GLU A 18 3.30 -2.63 -12.21
N LYS A 19 4.24 -1.81 -11.72
CA LYS A 19 4.87 -2.06 -10.43
C LYS A 19 3.87 -1.82 -9.29
N ILE A 20 3.94 -2.69 -8.29
CA ILE A 20 3.17 -2.61 -7.06
C ILE A 20 4.11 -2.13 -5.96
N THR A 21 3.74 -1.06 -5.28
CA THR A 21 4.50 -0.45 -4.19
C THR A 21 3.93 -0.86 -2.83
N MET A 22 4.80 -1.14 -1.86
CA MET A 22 4.39 -1.52 -0.51
C MET A 22 5.37 -0.94 0.50
N LEU A 23 4.84 -0.37 1.58
CA LEU A 23 5.64 0.13 2.70
C LEU A 23 5.07 -0.37 4.02
N THR A 24 5.92 -0.53 5.03
CA THR A 24 5.45 -0.78 6.39
C THR A 24 4.98 0.50 7.04
N ALA A 25 3.94 0.40 7.86
CA ALA A 25 3.52 1.48 8.77
C ALA A 25 2.92 0.85 10.03
N TYR A 26 3.21 1.43 11.18
CA TYR A 26 2.85 0.84 12.48
C TYR A 26 1.90 1.70 13.31
N ASP A 27 1.62 2.93 12.87
CA ASP A 27 0.70 3.85 13.51
C ASP A 27 -0.11 4.65 12.47
N TYR A 28 -1.12 5.37 12.98
CA TYR A 28 -2.05 6.15 12.15
C TYR A 28 -1.36 7.27 11.34
N SER A 29 -0.41 7.98 11.95
CA SER A 29 0.27 9.11 11.31
C SER A 29 1.13 8.63 10.15
N GLN A 30 1.88 7.54 10.33
CA GLN A 30 2.63 6.89 9.27
C GLN A 30 1.70 6.40 8.16
N ALA A 31 0.63 5.67 8.51
CA ALA A 31 -0.32 5.14 7.53
C ALA A 31 -0.96 6.24 6.69
N LYS A 32 -1.30 7.38 7.30
CA LYS A 32 -1.85 8.54 6.60
C LYS A 32 -0.87 9.14 5.60
N ILE A 33 0.40 9.33 5.98
CA ILE A 33 1.43 9.86 5.09
C ILE A 33 1.68 8.89 3.92
N VAL A 34 1.72 7.59 4.19
CA VAL A 34 1.93 6.55 3.19
C VAL A 34 0.77 6.48 2.18
N ASP A 35 -0.46 6.61 2.66
CA ASP A 35 -1.65 6.68 1.81
C ASP A 35 -1.61 7.95 0.92
N GLU A 36 -1.32 9.12 1.50
CA GLU A 36 -1.18 10.39 0.77
C GLU A 36 -0.05 10.37 -0.29
N ALA A 37 0.99 9.57 -0.06
CA ALA A 37 2.09 9.36 -1.02
C ALA A 37 1.70 8.44 -2.21
N GLY A 38 0.51 7.84 -2.21
CA GLY A 38 0.01 7.00 -3.29
C GLY A 38 0.61 5.60 -3.33
N ILE A 39 1.05 5.07 -2.18
CA ILE A 39 1.54 3.69 -2.07
C ILE A 39 0.36 2.70 -2.21
N ASP A 40 0.56 1.61 -2.96
CA ASP A 40 -0.52 0.66 -3.25
C ASP A 40 -0.95 -0.15 -2.01
N MET A 41 -0.02 -0.41 -1.09
CA MET A 41 -0.23 -1.27 0.07
C MET A 41 0.55 -0.82 1.31
N ILE A 42 -0.08 -0.97 2.48
CA ILE A 42 0.57 -0.83 3.79
C ILE A 42 0.69 -2.21 4.43
N LEU A 43 1.89 -2.56 4.88
CA LEU A 43 2.18 -3.80 5.62
C LEU A 43 2.37 -3.51 7.11
N VAL A 44 1.44 -3.96 7.94
CA VAL A 44 1.63 -4.00 9.39
C VAL A 44 2.34 -5.33 9.72
N GLY A 45 3.66 -5.31 9.67
CA GLY A 45 4.51 -6.49 9.89
C GLY A 45 5.01 -6.62 11.33
N ASP A 46 5.61 -7.76 11.64
CA ASP A 46 6.34 -8.07 12.87
C ASP A 46 7.74 -7.44 12.92
N SER A 47 8.12 -6.68 11.89
CA SER A 47 9.43 -6.04 11.73
C SER A 47 9.73 -4.89 12.71
N LEU A 48 8.77 -4.48 13.56
CA LEU A 48 8.99 -3.51 14.64
C LEU A 48 9.41 -4.17 15.98
N GLY A 49 9.56 -5.50 16.00
CA GLY A 49 9.91 -6.30 17.18
C GLY A 49 11.39 -6.36 17.50
#